data_AF-A0A7V7B237-F1
#
_entry.id   AF-A0A7V7B237-F1
#
_cell.length_a   1.000
_cell.length_b   1.000
_cell.length_c   1.000
_cell.angle_alpha   90.00
_cell.angle_beta   90.00
_cell.angle_gamma   90.00
#
_symmetry.space_group_name_H-M   'P 1'
#
loop_
_entity.id
_entity.type
_entity.pdbx_description
1 polymer ?
#
loop_
_entity_poly.entity_id
_entity_poly.type
_entity_poly.pdbx_seq_one_letter_code
_entity_poly.pdbx_strand_id
1 'polypeptide(L)' 'KGQAILEEIQQEVSYNLEVIDIYKDDELLEKYQLMIPVVCIGDEEIDFGQLSKKKIQVAIENKLA' A
#
# COMPACT_ATOMS: atom_id res chain seq x y z
N LYS A 1 9.37 -2.96 4.90
CA LYS A 1 9.79 -3.08 3.47
C LYS A 1 8.80 -2.39 2.54
N GLY A 2 7.47 -2.57 2.70
CA GLY A 2 6.50 -1.85 1.87
C GLY A 2 6.56 -0.32 1.99
N GLN A 3 6.60 0.21 3.21
CA GLN A 3 6.66 1.67 3.43
C GLN A 3 7.77 2.37 2.62
N ALA A 4 8.99 1.82 2.57
CA ALA A 4 10.09 2.42 1.82
C ALA A 4 9.80 2.56 0.31
N ILE A 5 9.10 1.58 -0.29
CA ILE A 5 8.68 1.64 -1.70
C ILE A 5 7.74 2.84 -1.91
N LEU A 6 6.82 3.06 -0.97
CA LEU A 6 5.85 4.16 -1.05
C LEU A 6 6.56 5.50 -0.80
N GLU A 7 7.47 5.60 0.16
CA GLU A 7 8.24 6.83 0.40
C GLU A 7 9.12 7.22 -0.80
N GLU A 8 9.65 6.23 -1.54
CA GLU A 8 10.38 6.49 -2.79
C GLU A 8 9.46 7.06 -3.87
N ILE A 9 8.26 6.50 -4.06
CA ILE A 9 7.31 7.02 -5.06
C ILE A 9 6.81 8.42 -4.67
N GLN A 10 6.70 8.73 -3.38
CA GLN A 10 6.34 10.07 -2.90
C GLN A 10 7.33 11.17 -3.32
N GLN A 11 8.58 10.82 -3.67
CA GLN A 11 9.54 11.79 -4.19
C GLN A 11 9.17 12.29 -5.60
N GLU A 12 8.43 11.48 -6.36
CA GLU A 12 8.02 11.77 -7.73
C GLU A 12 6.57 12.31 -7.80
N VAL A 13 5.71 11.86 -6.88
CA VAL A 13 4.27 12.12 -6.89
C VAL A 13 3.75 12.43 -5.49
N SER A 14 3.00 13.52 -5.32
CA SER A 14 2.42 13.88 -4.02
C SER A 14 1.13 13.12 -3.72
N TYR A 15 1.10 12.43 -2.58
CA TYR A 15 -0.10 11.78 -2.02
C TYR A 15 0.05 11.60 -0.50
N ASN A 16 -1.06 11.34 0.18
CA ASN A 16 -1.06 11.00 1.60
C ASN A 16 -0.75 9.51 1.80
N LEU A 17 0.23 9.20 2.64
CA LEU A 17 0.57 7.84 3.02
C LEU A 17 0.11 7.59 4.46
N GLU A 18 -0.79 6.63 4.63
CA GLU A 18 -1.21 6.13 5.94
C GLU A 18 -0.62 4.74 6.17
N VAL A 19 -0.05 4.52 7.36
CA VAL A 19 0.52 3.23 7.75
C VAL A 19 -0.31 2.67 8.89
N ILE A 20 -1.00 1.56 8.60
CA ILE A 20 -1.90 0.92 9.56
C ILE A 20 -1.22 -0.33 10.13
N ASP A 21 -1.22 -0.42 11.45
CA ASP A 21 -0.79 -1.61 12.18
C ASP A 21 -1.99 -2.54 12.38
N ILE A 22 -2.09 -3.57 11.54
CA ILE A 22 -3.24 -4.49 11.56
C ILE A 22 -3.38 -5.27 12.87
N TYR A 23 -2.34 -5.36 13.71
CA TYR A 23 -2.43 -6.05 15.00
C TYR A 23 -3.21 -5.26 16.06
N LYS A 24 -3.66 -4.04 15.73
CA LYS A 24 -4.48 -3.19 16.61
C LYS A 24 -5.96 -3.18 16.23
N ASP A 25 -6.33 -3.88 15.17
CA ASP A 25 -7.68 -3.94 14.63
C ASP A 25 -7.99 -5.38 14.24
N ASP A 26 -8.92 -6.02 14.96
CA ASP A 26 -9.22 -7.44 14.79
C ASP A 26 -9.77 -7.75 13.39
N GLU A 27 -10.51 -6.82 12.76
CA GLU A 27 -11.07 -7.01 11.41
C GLU A 27 -9.95 -7.00 10.37
N LEU A 28 -9.01 -6.06 10.48
CA LEU A 28 -7.85 -6.00 9.61
C LEU A 28 -6.89 -7.16 9.84
N LEU A 29 -6.73 -7.60 11.09
CA LEU A 29 -5.90 -8.75 11.43
C LEU A 29 -6.45 -10.01 10.78
N GLU A 30 -7.75 -10.30 10.95
CA GLU A 30 -8.40 -11.46 10.36
C GLU A 30 -8.24 -11.46 8.84
N LYS A 31 -8.46 -10.29 8.21
CA LYS A 31 -8.41 -10.13 6.76
C LYS A 31 -7.01 -10.26 6.17
N TYR A 32 -5.99 -9.64 6.79
CA TYR A 32 -4.69 -9.43 6.14
C TYR A 32 -3.51 -10.17 6.76
N GLN A 33 -3.66 -10.87 7.89
CA GLN A 33 -2.56 -11.55 8.59
C GLN A 33 -1.68 -12.46 7.71
N LEU A 34 -2.21 -13.05 6.64
CA LEU A 34 -1.46 -13.90 5.69
C LEU A 34 -0.95 -13.16 4.45
N MET A 35 -1.38 -11.92 4.25
CA MET A 35 -1.11 -11.10 3.06
C MET A 35 -0.11 -9.98 3.32
N ILE A 36 0.18 -9.63 4.57
CA ILE A 36 1.05 -8.49 4.88
C ILE A 36 2.45 -8.62 4.27
N PRO A 37 3.06 -7.50 3.82
CA PRO A 37 2.48 -6.16 3.76
C PRO A 37 1.45 -6.02 2.63
N VAL A 38 0.39 -5.23 2.85
CA VAL A 38 -0.65 -4.92 1.84
C VAL A 38 -0.61 -3.42 1.53
N VAL A 39 -0.79 -3.07 0.25
CA VAL A 39 -0.88 -1.69 -0.22
C VAL A 39 -2.26 -1.48 -0.85
N CYS A 40 -2.98 -0.49 -0.34
CA CYS A 40 -4.28 -0.08 -0.85
C CYS A 40 -4.23 1.37 -1.35
N ILE A 41 -5.06 1.70 -2.34
CA ILE A 41 -5.34 3.06 -2.76
C ILE A 41 -6.84 3.29 -2.60
N GLY A 42 -7.23 4.04 -1.57
CA GLY A 42 -8.63 4.04 -1.10
C GLY A 42 -9.01 2.64 -0.64
N ASP A 43 -10.15 2.13 -1.13
CA ASP A 43 -10.66 0.80 -0.78
C ASP A 43 -10.13 -0.33 -1.70
N GLU A 44 -9.24 -0.01 -2.65
CA GLU A 44 -8.74 -0.96 -3.63
C GLU A 44 -7.37 -1.52 -3.23
N GLU A 45 -7.29 -2.85 -3.08
CA GLU A 45 -6.05 -3.58 -2.83
C GLU A 45 -5.21 -3.67 -4.11
N ILE A 46 -4.03 -3.06 -4.09
CA ILE A 46 -3.16 -2.98 -5.27
C ILE A 46 -2.17 -4.14 -5.28
N ASP A 47 -1.51 -4.41 -4.17
CA ASP A 47 -0.48 -5.44 -4.09
C ASP A 47 -0.29 -5.93 -2.65
N PHE A 48 0.17 -7.16 -2.49
CA PHE A 48 0.37 -7.77 -1.17
C PHE A 48 1.56 -8.73 -1.13
N GLY A 49 2.10 -8.97 0.06
CA GLY A 49 3.25 -9.85 0.29
C GLY A 49 4.53 -9.30 -0.34
N GLN A 50 4.90 -9.82 -1.51
CA GLN A 50 6.08 -9.35 -2.24
C GLN A 50 5.70 -8.19 -3.17
N LEU A 51 5.76 -6.99 -2.61
CA LEU A 51 5.34 -5.77 -3.28
C LEU A 51 6.24 -5.42 -4.48
N SER A 52 5.59 -5.03 -5.58
CA SER A 52 6.22 -4.53 -6.80
C SER A 52 6.09 -3.00 -6.91
N LYS A 53 7.22 -2.28 -6.79
CA LYS A 53 7.27 -0.82 -6.96
C LYS A 53 6.60 -0.37 -8.26
N LYS A 54 6.91 -1.05 -9.38
CA LYS A 54 6.36 -0.71 -10.70
C LYS A 54 4.83 -0.83 -10.74
N LYS A 55 4.28 -1.89 -10.14
CA LYS A 55 2.82 -2.11 -10.11
C LYS A 55 2.12 -1.02 -9.31
N ILE A 56 2.67 -0.69 -8.14
CA ILE A 56 2.13 0.35 -7.25
C ILE A 56 2.23 1.73 -7.91
N GLN A 57 3.37 2.07 -8.51
CA GLN A 57 3.59 3.34 -9.19
C GLN A 57 2.57 3.57 -10.32
N VAL A 58 2.39 2.59 -11.22
CA VAL A 58 1.39 2.68 -12.29
C VAL A 58 -0.02 2.86 -11.74
N ALA A 59 -0.37 2.17 -10.65
CA ALA A 59 -1.67 2.32 -10.02
C ALA A 59 -1.89 3.73 -9.45
N ILE A 60 -0.89 4.32 -8.80
CA ILE A 60 -0.94 5.69 -8.28
C ILE A 60 -1.11 6.70 -9.42
N GLU A 61 -0.28 6.60 -10.47
CA GLU A 61 -0.34 7.49 -11.63
C GLU A 61 -1.70 7.44 -12.32
N ASN A 62 -2.27 6.24 -12.50
CA ASN A 62 -3.59 6.06 -13.10
C ASN A 62 -4.74 6.66 -12.26
N LYS A 63 -4.59 6.80 -10.94
CA LYS A 63 -5.61 7.37 -10.05
C LYS A 63 -5.53 8.90 -9.96
N LEU A 64 -4.41 9.48 -10.39
CA LEU A 64 -4.15 10.92 -10.36
C LEU A 64 -4.36 11.59 -11.74
N ALA A 65 -4.44 10.81 -12.80
CA ALA A 65 -4.79 11.25 -14.16
C ALA A 65 -6.29 11.50 -14.32
#